data_AF-A0A4Z0H7U4-F1
#
_entry.id   AF-A0A4Z0H7U4-F1
#
_cell.length_a   1.000
_cell.length_b   1.000
_cell.length_c   1.000
_cell.angle_alpha   90.00
_cell.angle_beta   90.00
_cell.angle_gamma   90.00
#
_symmetry.space_group_name_H-M   'P 1'
#
loop_
_entity.id
_entity.type
_entity.pdbx_description
1 polymer ?
#
loop_
_entity_poly.entity_id
_entity_poly.type
_entity_poly.pdbx_seq_one_letter_code
_entity_poly.pdbx_strand_id
1 'polypeptide(L)'
;MSTSILERTARPRRSRTRSRSISGRPALALSTLRPHQYDLRPACASLICPDCKTWVPITGFQAKKPKLVSHDTGRAGKDAAVRCQGSNRLVTVDVRVTKWEERLVDGHAETAHRRRTTVRLKPKVAVAPAVSQIAVQKRTTTVGQPEWLLRKEQWAATESAVRDADTRRAQLPTGDAPLASNPPVPLTTLHPENPAR
;
A
#
# COMPACT_ATOMS: atom_id res chain seq x y z
N MET A 1 -49.91 -11.88 -15.37
CA MET A 1 -49.71 -11.50 -13.95
C MET A 1 -48.24 -11.16 -13.77
N SER A 2 -47.85 -9.92 -14.06
CA SER A 2 -46.46 -9.47 -13.92
C SER A 2 -46.15 -9.32 -12.43
N THR A 3 -45.36 -10.24 -11.89
CA THR A 3 -44.83 -10.13 -10.53
C THR A 3 -43.88 -8.95 -10.50
N SER A 4 -44.33 -7.82 -9.94
CA SER A 4 -43.44 -6.71 -9.63
C SER A 4 -42.37 -7.23 -8.68
N ILE A 5 -41.13 -7.32 -9.19
CA ILE A 5 -39.97 -7.59 -8.36
C ILE A 5 -39.77 -6.31 -7.55
N LEU A 6 -40.41 -6.23 -6.39
CA LEU A 6 -39.99 -5.26 -5.39
C LEU A 6 -38.50 -5.52 -5.17
N GLU A 7 -37.66 -4.55 -5.51
CA GLU A 7 -36.23 -4.58 -5.21
C GLU A 7 -36.09 -4.61 -3.69
N ARG A 8 -36.00 -5.81 -3.13
CA ARG A 8 -35.80 -6.00 -1.71
C ARG A 8 -34.36 -5.64 -1.44
N THR A 9 -34.14 -4.68 -0.56
CA THR A 9 -32.82 -4.37 -0.02
C THR A 9 -32.46 -5.33 1.11
N ALA A 10 -31.17 -5.56 1.29
CA ALA A 10 -30.62 -6.46 2.30
C ALA A 10 -31.19 -6.12 3.69
N ARG A 11 -31.61 -7.16 4.42
CA ARG A 11 -32.30 -6.96 5.71
C ARG A 11 -31.31 -6.66 6.84
N PRO A 12 -31.73 -5.90 7.86
CA PRO A 12 -30.96 -5.83 9.09
C PRO A 12 -30.79 -7.22 9.70
N ARG A 13 -29.62 -7.46 10.29
CA ARG A 13 -29.26 -8.76 10.83
C ARG A 13 -30.07 -9.04 12.08
N ARG A 14 -30.62 -10.24 12.15
CA ARG A 14 -31.27 -10.72 13.37
C ARG A 14 -30.21 -11.02 14.42
N SER A 15 -30.55 -10.87 15.69
CA SER A 15 -29.68 -11.29 16.79
C SER A 15 -29.61 -12.82 16.90
N ARG A 16 -30.71 -13.51 16.60
CA ARG A 16 -30.84 -14.98 16.70
C ARG A 16 -31.61 -15.56 15.53
N THR A 17 -31.18 -16.74 15.09
CA THR A 17 -31.94 -17.56 14.13
C THR A 17 -33.10 -18.25 14.84
N ARG A 18 -34.32 -18.10 14.30
CA ARG A 18 -35.50 -18.86 14.74
C ARG A 18 -35.68 -20.19 14.01
N SER A 19 -35.06 -20.35 12.84
CA SER A 19 -35.20 -21.58 12.05
C SER A 19 -34.39 -22.72 12.66
N ARG A 20 -34.90 -23.95 12.54
CA ARG A 20 -34.14 -25.17 12.88
C ARG A 20 -33.19 -25.60 11.76
N SER A 21 -33.42 -25.12 10.53
CA SER A 21 -32.60 -25.40 9.34
C SER A 21 -31.11 -25.11 9.57
N ILE A 22 -30.29 -26.02 9.07
CA ILE A 22 -28.83 -25.99 9.08
C ILE A 22 -28.37 -26.05 7.62
N SER A 23 -27.36 -25.26 7.26
CA SER A 23 -26.76 -25.33 5.93
C SER A 23 -26.03 -26.66 5.74
N GLY A 24 -26.09 -27.24 4.53
CA GLY A 24 -25.34 -28.45 4.18
C GLY A 24 -23.83 -28.24 4.01
N ARG A 25 -23.34 -27.00 4.16
CA ARG A 25 -21.92 -26.67 4.07
C ARG A 25 -21.14 -27.19 5.28
N PRO A 26 -19.84 -27.50 5.13
CA PRO A 26 -19.02 -27.99 6.24
C PRO A 26 -18.97 -26.97 7.38
N ALA A 27 -18.91 -27.46 8.62
CA ALA A 27 -18.83 -26.61 9.80
C ALA A 27 -17.63 -25.66 9.72
N LEU A 28 -17.82 -24.41 10.15
CA LEU A 28 -16.77 -23.41 10.21
C LEU A 28 -16.08 -23.49 11.57
N ALA A 29 -14.83 -23.97 11.59
CA ALA A 29 -14.00 -23.96 12.79
C ALA A 29 -13.48 -22.54 13.06
N LEU A 30 -13.58 -22.06 14.30
CA LEU A 30 -13.15 -20.70 14.66
C LEU A 30 -11.64 -20.52 14.53
N SER A 31 -10.86 -21.56 14.76
CA SER A 31 -9.40 -21.53 14.55
C SER A 31 -8.97 -21.18 13.13
N THR A 32 -9.82 -21.40 12.13
CA THR A 32 -9.53 -21.03 10.72
C THR A 32 -9.58 -19.53 10.48
N LEU A 33 -10.23 -18.78 11.38
CA LEU A 33 -10.34 -17.34 11.31
C LEU A 33 -9.24 -16.67 12.15
N ARG A 34 -8.89 -15.44 11.80
CA ARG A 34 -7.95 -14.65 12.59
C ARG A 34 -8.63 -14.20 13.90
N PRO A 35 -7.89 -14.01 15.02
CA PRO A 35 -8.48 -13.65 16.30
C PRO A 35 -9.38 -12.40 16.29
N HIS A 36 -9.09 -11.41 15.44
CA HIS A 36 -9.89 -10.19 15.27
C HIS A 36 -11.13 -10.37 14.37
N GLN A 37 -11.31 -11.54 13.75
CA GLN A 37 -12.43 -11.83 12.86
C GLN A 37 -13.57 -12.56 13.58
N TYR A 38 -13.45 -12.77 14.89
CA TYR A 38 -14.50 -13.34 15.72
C TYR A 38 -14.45 -12.79 17.15
N ASP A 39 -15.60 -12.78 17.79
CA ASP A 39 -15.82 -12.36 19.17
C ASP A 39 -16.48 -13.53 19.93
N LEU A 40 -15.84 -13.97 21.02
CA LEU A 40 -16.33 -15.09 21.85
C LEU A 40 -16.97 -14.64 23.16
N ARG A 41 -17.16 -13.33 23.37
CA ARG A 41 -17.85 -12.83 24.55
C ARG A 41 -19.29 -13.38 24.58
N PRO A 42 -19.74 -14.00 25.69
CA PRO A 42 -21.05 -14.67 25.75
C PRO A 42 -22.24 -13.80 25.35
N ALA A 43 -22.17 -12.48 25.60
CA ALA A 43 -23.23 -11.54 25.25
C ALA A 43 -23.28 -11.20 23.74
N CYS A 44 -22.14 -11.32 23.04
CA CYS A 44 -21.93 -10.79 21.68
C CYS A 44 -21.23 -11.79 20.75
N ALA A 45 -21.39 -13.09 20.99
CA ALA A 45 -20.73 -14.13 20.22
C ALA A 45 -21.03 -13.99 18.72
N SER A 46 -20.01 -13.63 17.94
CA SER A 46 -20.16 -13.28 16.52
C SER A 46 -18.88 -13.53 15.75
N LEU A 47 -18.97 -13.69 14.44
CA LEU A 47 -17.80 -13.87 13.57
C LEU A 47 -18.01 -13.24 12.19
N ILE A 48 -16.91 -12.99 11.49
CA ILE A 48 -16.95 -12.57 10.08
C ILE A 48 -17.23 -13.77 9.21
N CYS A 49 -18.34 -13.75 8.48
CA CYS A 49 -18.65 -14.80 7.52
C CYS A 49 -17.61 -14.76 6.37
N PRO A 50 -16.98 -15.90 6.02
CA PRO A 50 -15.96 -15.93 4.96
C PRO A 50 -16.53 -15.65 3.57
N ASP A 51 -17.81 -15.96 3.33
CA ASP A 51 -18.45 -15.79 2.02
C ASP A 51 -18.79 -14.32 1.72
N CYS A 52 -19.27 -13.56 2.70
CA CYS A 52 -19.73 -12.18 2.49
C CYS A 52 -18.98 -11.13 3.31
N LYS A 53 -17.96 -11.53 4.09
CA LYS A 53 -17.09 -10.66 4.89
C LYS A 53 -17.81 -9.72 5.86
N THR A 54 -19.00 -10.10 6.30
CA THR A 54 -19.81 -9.32 7.24
C THR A 54 -19.82 -9.99 8.61
N TRP A 55 -19.93 -9.19 9.66
CA TRP A 55 -20.11 -9.66 11.02
C TRP A 55 -21.49 -10.33 11.17
N VAL A 56 -21.49 -11.55 11.72
CA VAL A 56 -22.68 -12.39 11.87
C VAL A 56 -22.73 -12.94 13.30
N PRO A 57 -23.83 -12.76 14.03
CA PRO A 57 -24.01 -13.40 15.32
C PRO A 57 -24.05 -14.92 15.21
N ILE A 58 -23.57 -15.59 16.25
CA ILE A 58 -23.66 -17.03 16.44
C ILE A 58 -24.88 -17.30 17.32
N THR A 59 -25.87 -18.00 16.76
CA THR A 59 -27.03 -18.44 17.53
C THR A 59 -26.68 -19.66 18.35
N GLY A 60 -26.97 -19.60 19.67
CA GLY A 60 -26.78 -20.73 20.56
C GLY A 60 -25.31 -21.09 20.76
N PHE A 61 -24.47 -20.10 21.06
CA PHE A 61 -23.03 -20.29 21.25
C PHE A 61 -22.67 -21.42 22.23
N GLN A 62 -23.43 -21.56 23.32
CA GLN A 62 -23.27 -22.64 24.31
C GLN A 62 -24.08 -23.92 23.99
N ALA A 63 -24.85 -23.92 22.91
CA ALA A 63 -25.63 -25.09 22.51
C ALA A 63 -24.76 -26.13 21.81
N LYS A 64 -25.21 -27.39 21.78
CA LYS A 64 -24.50 -28.50 21.12
C LYS A 64 -24.21 -28.25 19.62
N LYS A 65 -25.01 -27.41 18.97
CA LYS A 65 -24.92 -27.09 17.53
C LYS A 65 -25.02 -25.57 17.31
N PRO A 66 -23.96 -24.80 17.60
CA PRO A 66 -23.97 -23.37 17.32
C PRO A 66 -23.97 -23.14 15.81
N LYS A 67 -24.68 -22.10 15.36
CA LYS A 67 -24.79 -21.78 13.94
C LYS A 67 -24.91 -20.30 13.67
N LEU A 68 -24.48 -19.89 12.49
CA LEU A 68 -24.58 -18.50 12.04
C LEU A 68 -26.03 -18.05 11.84
N VAL A 69 -26.30 -16.79 12.17
CA VAL A 69 -27.60 -16.20 11.87
C VAL A 69 -27.85 -16.13 10.37
N SER A 70 -29.10 -16.26 9.96
CA SER A 70 -29.53 -15.93 8.61
C SER A 70 -29.25 -14.45 8.27
N HIS A 71 -28.32 -14.19 7.37
CA HIS A 71 -27.99 -12.88 6.84
C HIS A 71 -27.96 -12.81 5.30
N ASP A 72 -28.16 -11.61 4.77
CA ASP A 72 -27.98 -11.31 3.34
C ASP A 72 -26.54 -10.86 3.07
N THR A 73 -26.13 -10.90 1.81
CA THR A 73 -24.89 -10.30 1.32
C THR A 73 -25.07 -8.79 1.20
N GLY A 74 -24.05 -8.02 1.58
CA GLY A 74 -24.09 -6.56 1.46
C GLY A 74 -24.60 -5.83 2.71
N ARG A 75 -24.71 -4.51 2.58
CA ARG A 75 -25.12 -3.56 3.60
C ARG A 75 -26.63 -3.44 3.63
N ALA A 76 -27.18 -3.57 4.85
CA ALA A 76 -28.62 -3.48 5.08
C ALA A 76 -29.20 -2.15 4.56
N GLY A 77 -30.36 -2.23 3.90
CA GLY A 77 -31.07 -1.08 3.35
C GLY A 77 -30.43 -0.42 2.12
N LYS A 78 -29.28 -0.89 1.63
CA LYS A 78 -28.61 -0.33 0.44
C LYS A 78 -28.47 -1.34 -0.69
N ASP A 79 -27.88 -2.49 -0.38
CA ASP A 79 -27.58 -3.50 -1.39
C ASP A 79 -28.79 -4.42 -1.62
N ALA A 80 -28.81 -5.15 -2.73
CA ALA A 80 -29.86 -6.13 -3.02
C ALA A 80 -29.90 -7.25 -1.95
N ALA A 81 -31.11 -7.71 -1.61
CA ALA A 81 -31.36 -8.78 -0.64
C ALA A 81 -31.00 -10.17 -1.17
N VAL A 82 -29.72 -10.38 -1.47
CA VAL A 82 -29.20 -11.68 -1.89
C VAL A 82 -28.82 -12.48 -0.66
N ARG A 83 -29.41 -13.67 -0.51
CA ARG A 83 -29.17 -14.52 0.65
C ARG A 83 -27.72 -15.03 0.64
N CYS A 84 -26.98 -14.87 1.74
CA CYS A 84 -25.62 -15.39 1.79
C CYS A 84 -25.59 -16.92 1.92
N GLN A 85 -24.75 -17.58 1.12
CA GLN A 85 -24.51 -19.03 1.15
C GLN A 85 -23.93 -19.54 2.48
N GLY A 86 -23.26 -18.67 3.24
CA GLY A 86 -22.72 -18.96 4.57
C GLY A 86 -23.77 -18.91 5.69
N SER A 87 -25.03 -18.67 5.36
CA SER A 87 -26.08 -18.54 6.36
C SER A 87 -26.49 -19.86 6.99
N ASN A 88 -26.87 -19.85 8.27
CA ASN A 88 -27.22 -21.06 9.03
C ASN A 88 -26.12 -22.13 9.01
N ARG A 89 -24.88 -21.75 8.68
CA ARG A 89 -23.71 -22.64 8.70
C ARG A 89 -23.36 -23.00 10.14
N LEU A 90 -23.06 -24.28 10.38
CA LEU A 90 -22.59 -24.72 11.69
C LEU A 90 -21.25 -24.08 12.01
N VAL A 91 -21.05 -23.79 13.29
CA VAL A 91 -19.79 -23.29 13.82
C VAL A 91 -19.23 -24.35 14.75
N THR A 92 -17.95 -24.65 14.62
CA THR A 92 -17.22 -25.48 15.58
C THR A 92 -16.41 -24.55 16.47
N VAL A 93 -16.75 -24.51 17.76
CA VAL A 93 -16.05 -23.69 18.75
C VAL A 93 -14.89 -24.50 19.32
N ASP A 94 -13.73 -24.41 18.67
CA ASP A 94 -12.50 -25.12 19.00
C ASP A 94 -11.47 -24.25 19.75
N VAL A 95 -11.75 -22.95 19.88
CA VAL A 95 -10.92 -22.00 20.61
C VAL A 95 -11.55 -21.70 21.97
N ARG A 96 -10.76 -21.84 23.05
CA ARG A 96 -11.17 -21.43 24.39
C ARG A 96 -11.25 -19.90 24.47
N VAL A 97 -12.26 -19.38 25.16
CA VAL A 97 -12.49 -17.93 25.33
C VAL A 97 -11.26 -17.23 25.92
N THR A 98 -10.65 -17.82 26.96
CA THR A 98 -9.43 -17.28 27.60
C THR A 98 -8.27 -17.14 26.61
N LYS A 99 -8.01 -18.20 25.83
CA LYS A 99 -6.95 -18.22 24.81
C LYS A 99 -7.19 -17.21 23.69
N TRP A 100 -8.45 -16.95 23.35
CA TRP A 100 -8.79 -15.91 22.38
C TRP A 100 -8.55 -14.51 22.95
N GLU A 101 -8.92 -14.27 24.21
CA GLU A 101 -8.70 -12.99 24.88
C GLU A 101 -7.21 -12.68 25.03
N GLU A 102 -6.40 -13.66 25.47
CA GLU A 102 -4.94 -13.58 25.50
C GLU A 102 -4.38 -13.16 24.13
N ARG A 103 -4.80 -13.81 23.05
CA ARG A 103 -4.35 -13.47 21.68
C ARG A 103 -4.71 -12.05 21.24
N LEU A 104 -5.84 -11.51 21.71
CA LEU A 104 -6.22 -10.13 21.42
C LEU A 104 -5.38 -9.14 22.22
N VAL A 105 -5.13 -9.42 23.50
CA VAL A 105 -4.29 -8.59 24.36
C VAL A 105 -2.85 -8.58 23.86
N ASP A 106 -2.28 -9.74 23.52
CA ASP A 106 -0.91 -9.85 22.99
C ASP A 106 -0.75 -9.09 21.67
N GLY A 107 -1.69 -9.25 20.73
CA GLY A 107 -1.66 -8.53 19.46
C GLY A 107 -1.80 -7.01 19.64
N HIS A 108 -2.58 -6.57 20.62
CA HIS A 108 -2.67 -5.16 20.99
C HIS A 108 -1.38 -4.66 21.62
N ALA A 109 -0.75 -5.43 22.52
CA ALA A 109 0.52 -5.08 23.14
C ALA A 109 1.62 -4.90 22.08
N GLU A 110 1.78 -5.85 21.16
CA GLU A 110 2.76 -5.76 20.07
C GLU A 110 2.54 -4.54 19.18
N THR A 111 1.28 -4.20 18.89
CA THR A 111 0.93 -3.02 18.08
C THR A 111 1.14 -1.72 18.86
N ALA A 112 0.79 -1.68 20.14
CA ALA A 112 0.92 -0.51 21.01
C ALA A 112 2.39 -0.15 21.28
N HIS A 113 3.29 -1.13 21.28
CA HIS A 113 4.73 -0.90 21.39
C HIS A 113 5.37 -0.31 20.13
N ARG A 114 4.64 -0.25 19.00
CA ARG A 114 5.12 0.48 17.82
C ARG A 114 5.11 1.97 18.14
N ARG A 115 6.31 2.55 18.32
CA ARG A 115 6.46 4.00 18.43
C ARG A 115 5.88 4.65 17.18
N ARG A 116 4.95 5.59 17.38
CA ARG A 116 4.45 6.44 16.30
C ARG A 116 5.65 7.11 15.63
N THR A 117 5.82 6.90 14.33
CA THR A 117 6.81 7.65 13.56
C THR A 117 6.42 9.13 13.61
N THR A 118 7.32 9.96 14.13
CA THR A 118 7.14 11.41 14.09
C THR A 118 7.13 11.83 12.63
N VAL A 119 5.97 12.22 12.10
CA VAL A 119 5.85 12.78 10.76
C VAL A 119 6.61 14.11 10.77
N ARG A 120 7.83 14.13 10.22
CA ARG A 120 8.53 15.39 9.97
C ARG A 120 7.77 16.12 8.86
N LEU A 121 7.21 17.28 9.20
CA LEU A 121 6.62 18.17 8.20
C LEU A 121 7.72 18.55 7.20
N LYS A 122 7.40 18.42 5.90
CA LYS A 122 8.28 18.93 4.86
C LYS A 122 8.44 20.44 5.10
N PRO A 123 9.67 20.98 5.17
CA PRO A 123 9.89 22.41 5.29
C PRO A 123 9.09 23.13 4.21
N LYS A 124 8.27 24.11 4.61
CA LYS A 124 7.60 24.98 3.65
C LYS A 124 8.69 25.83 3.00
N VAL A 125 9.06 25.50 1.78
CA VAL A 125 9.96 26.33 0.98
C VAL A 125 9.24 27.65 0.73
N ALA A 126 9.95 28.77 0.90
CA ALA A 126 9.42 30.07 0.52
C ALA A 126 8.97 30.02 -0.95
N VAL A 127 7.82 30.61 -1.24
CA VAL A 127 7.32 30.68 -2.62
C VAL A 127 8.38 31.39 -3.45
N ALA A 128 8.80 30.76 -4.56
CA ALA A 128 9.79 31.35 -5.45
C ALA A 128 9.30 32.74 -5.91
N PRO A 129 10.19 33.76 -5.93
CA PRO A 129 9.82 35.08 -6.41
C PRO A 129 9.32 35.00 -7.85
N ALA A 130 8.44 35.93 -8.22
CA ALA A 130 7.92 35.99 -9.58
C ALA A 130 9.07 36.16 -10.59
N VAL A 131 8.95 35.57 -11.77
CA VAL A 131 9.97 35.65 -12.84
C VAL A 131 10.37 37.10 -13.15
N SER A 132 9.40 38.03 -13.03
CA SER A 132 9.63 39.47 -13.16
C SER A 132 10.58 40.05 -12.11
N GLN A 133 10.52 39.60 -10.85
CA GLN A 133 11.37 40.07 -9.76
C GLN A 133 12.81 39.53 -9.88
N ILE A 134 12.97 38.29 -10.36
CA ILE A 134 14.29 37.67 -10.61
C ILE A 134 15.03 38.43 -11.73
N ALA A 135 14.32 38.85 -12.78
CA ALA A 135 14.89 39.62 -13.87
C ALA A 135 15.36 41.03 -13.43
N VAL A 136 14.66 41.65 -12.48
CA VAL A 136 15.04 42.95 -11.92
C VAL A 136 16.28 42.83 -11.04
N GLN A 137 16.37 41.81 -10.19
CA GLN A 137 17.57 41.56 -9.35
C GLN A 137 18.83 41.30 -10.19
N LYS A 138 18.72 40.61 -11.33
CA LYS A 138 19.84 40.43 -12.26
C LYS A 138 20.35 41.74 -12.84
N ARG A 139 19.49 42.76 -13.01
CA ARG A 139 19.85 44.07 -13.57
C ARG A 139 20.53 44.97 -12.55
N THR A 140 20.21 44.83 -11.26
CA THR A 140 20.80 45.66 -10.19
C THR A 140 22.22 45.24 -9.80
N THR A 141 22.65 44.03 -10.19
CA THR A 141 23.98 43.50 -9.84
C THR A 141 25.06 43.85 -10.88
N THR A 142 24.73 44.68 -11.87
CA THR A 142 25.65 45.03 -12.97
C THR A 142 26.43 46.31 -12.66
N VAL A 143 27.21 46.30 -11.57
CA VAL A 143 28.28 47.29 -11.34
C VAL A 143 29.58 46.51 -11.27
N GLY A 144 30.08 46.11 -12.44
CA GLY A 144 31.29 45.31 -12.59
C GLY A 144 31.38 44.69 -13.98
N GLN A 145 32.59 44.52 -14.50
CA GLN A 145 32.85 43.79 -15.75
C GLN A 145 32.13 42.43 -15.71
N PRO A 146 31.41 42.04 -16.77
CA PRO A 146 30.65 40.81 -16.75
C PRO A 146 31.58 39.60 -16.63
N GLU A 147 31.30 38.70 -15.69
CA GLU A 147 32.14 37.54 -15.32
C GLU A 147 32.60 36.67 -16.51
N TRP A 148 31.84 36.67 -17.62
CA TRP A 148 32.21 35.93 -18.82
C TRP A 148 33.45 36.51 -19.54
N LEU A 149 33.74 37.81 -19.41
CA LEU A 149 34.95 38.43 -19.95
C LEU A 149 36.19 37.98 -19.15
N LEU A 150 36.10 38.04 -17.81
CA LEU A 150 37.14 37.49 -16.92
C LEU A 150 37.41 36.02 -17.21
N ARG A 151 36.35 35.23 -17.44
CA ARG A 151 36.48 33.82 -17.81
C ARG A 151 37.17 33.63 -19.17
N LYS A 152 36.90 34.49 -20.17
CA LYS A 152 37.60 34.44 -21.47
C LYS A 152 39.09 34.73 -21.32
N GLU A 153 39.46 35.73 -20.53
CA GLU A 153 40.86 36.08 -20.26
C GLU A 153 41.59 34.96 -19.52
N GLN A 154 40.96 34.38 -18.48
CA GLN A 154 41.49 33.21 -17.77
C GLN A 154 41.69 32.02 -18.70
N TRP A 155 40.78 31.82 -19.65
CA TRP A 155 40.88 30.70 -20.59
C TRP A 155 41.97 30.92 -21.64
N ALA A 156 42.07 32.13 -22.18
CA ALA A 156 43.19 32.52 -23.05
C ALA A 156 44.56 32.34 -22.36
N ALA A 157 44.65 32.67 -21.06
CA ALA A 157 45.88 32.48 -20.29
C ALA A 157 46.25 30.99 -20.06
N THR A 158 45.26 30.10 -20.03
CA THR A 158 45.47 28.67 -19.69
C THR A 158 45.51 27.76 -20.91
N GLU A 159 45.04 28.23 -22.07
CA GLU A 159 44.86 27.42 -23.29
C GLU A 159 46.16 26.74 -23.76
N SER A 160 47.30 27.44 -23.72
CA SER A 160 48.60 26.88 -24.12
C SER A 160 49.03 25.74 -23.19
N ALA A 161 48.89 25.92 -21.87
CA ALA A 161 49.23 24.90 -20.89
C ALA A 161 48.37 23.63 -21.03
N VAL A 162 47.08 23.80 -21.36
CA VAL A 162 46.18 22.67 -21.66
C VAL A 162 46.62 21.96 -22.93
N ARG A 163 46.92 22.70 -24.00
CA ARG A 163 47.41 22.13 -25.27
C ARG A 163 48.71 21.34 -25.08
N ASP A 164 49.64 21.87 -24.29
CA ASP A 164 50.91 21.18 -23.97
C ASP A 164 50.67 19.91 -23.16
N ALA A 165 49.75 19.96 -22.18
CA ALA A 165 49.38 18.81 -21.37
C ALA A 165 48.72 17.71 -22.21
N ASP A 166 47.82 18.07 -23.12
CA ASP A 166 47.17 17.12 -24.03
C ASP A 166 48.18 16.55 -25.04
N THR A 167 49.11 17.36 -25.53
CA THR A 167 50.21 16.89 -26.40
C THR A 167 51.08 15.86 -25.68
N ARG A 168 51.46 16.12 -24.42
CA ARG A 168 52.19 15.14 -23.58
C ARG A 168 51.37 13.88 -23.32
N ARG A 169 50.07 14.00 -23.09
CA ARG A 169 49.17 12.85 -22.89
C ARG A 169 49.02 12.00 -24.15
N ALA A 170 49.10 12.61 -25.34
CA ALA A 170 49.07 11.91 -26.61
C ALA A 170 50.38 11.14 -26.91
N GLN A 171 51.50 11.50 -26.27
CA GLN A 171 52.74 10.74 -26.34
C GLN A 171 52.66 9.52 -25.43
N LEU A 172 52.16 8.41 -25.96
CA LEU A 172 52.20 7.12 -25.29
C LEU A 172 53.64 6.57 -25.32
N PRO A 173 54.26 6.23 -24.17
CA PRO A 173 55.51 5.48 -24.14
C PRO A 173 55.36 4.15 -24.90
N THR A 174 56.41 3.73 -25.62
CA THR A 174 56.43 2.42 -26.27
C THR A 174 56.22 1.32 -25.23
N GLY A 175 55.04 0.71 -25.23
CA GLY A 175 54.64 -0.34 -24.27
C GLY A 175 53.28 -0.12 -23.59
N ASP A 176 52.80 1.13 -23.53
CA ASP A 176 51.50 1.48 -22.91
C ASP A 176 50.37 1.74 -23.93
N ALA A 177 50.63 1.50 -25.22
CA ALA A 177 49.56 1.42 -26.20
C ALA A 177 48.63 0.27 -25.78
N PRO A 178 47.32 0.50 -25.59
CA PRO A 178 46.40 -0.60 -25.32
C PRO A 178 46.61 -1.66 -26.40
N LEU A 179 46.87 -2.90 -25.98
CA LEU A 179 46.99 -4.04 -26.89
C LEU A 179 45.88 -3.91 -27.93
N ALA A 180 46.22 -4.09 -29.22
CA ALA A 180 45.28 -4.02 -30.35
C ALA A 180 44.07 -4.99 -30.24
N SER A 181 44.00 -5.72 -29.12
CA SER A 181 42.94 -6.62 -28.68
C SER A 181 42.05 -6.04 -27.59
N ASN A 182 41.91 -4.70 -27.47
CA ASN A 182 40.79 -4.16 -26.69
C ASN A 182 39.49 -4.55 -27.41
N PRO A 183 38.61 -5.34 -26.79
CA PRO A 183 37.34 -5.71 -27.41
C PRO A 183 36.57 -4.42 -27.74
N PRO A 184 35.95 -4.32 -28.92
CA PRO A 184 35.23 -3.13 -29.31
C PRO A 184 34.16 -2.84 -28.26
N VAL A 185 34.27 -1.67 -27.61
CA VAL A 185 33.24 -1.21 -26.66
C VAL A 185 31.96 -1.03 -27.48
N PRO A 186 30.86 -1.73 -27.15
CA PRO A 186 29.63 -1.59 -27.89
C PRO A 186 29.15 -0.14 -27.79
N LEU A 187 29.14 0.56 -28.93
CA LEU A 187 28.64 1.95 -29.05
C LEU A 187 27.12 2.02 -28.91
N THR A 188 26.44 0.87 -28.89
CA THR A 188 25.01 0.77 -28.66
C THR A 188 24.77 0.69 -27.16
N THR A 189 24.42 1.82 -26.55
CA THR A 189 23.80 1.81 -25.21
C THR A 189 22.52 0.99 -25.29
N LEU A 190 22.48 -0.14 -24.57
CA LEU A 190 21.27 -0.92 -24.38
C LEU A 190 20.28 -0.09 -23.57
N HIS A 191 19.49 0.75 -24.25
CA HIS A 191 18.37 1.44 -23.63
C HIS A 191 17.26 0.42 -23.39
N PRO A 192 16.76 0.27 -22.14
CA PRO A 192 15.60 -0.57 -21.90
C PRO A 192 14.38 0.03 -22.61
N GLU A 193 13.75 -0.75 -23.49
CA GLU A 193 12.48 -0.37 -24.10
C GLU A 193 11.37 -0.43 -23.05
N ASN A 194 10.61 0.67 -22.91
CA ASN A 194 9.44 0.68 -22.06
C ASN A 194 8.31 -0.15 -22.70
N PRO A 195 7.61 -1.01 -21.94
CA PRO A 195 6.51 -1.78 -22.48
C PRO A 195 5.37 -0.86 -22.96
N ALA A 196 4.80 -1.20 -24.12
CA ALA A 196 3.70 -0.47 -24.74
C ALA A 196 2.48 -0.42 -23.78
N ARG A 197 1.91 0.78 -23.65
CA ARG A 197 0.65 1.03 -22.91
C ARG A 197 -0.56 0.61 -23.73
#